data_AF-A0A349TG41-F1
#
_entry.id   AF-A0A349TG41-F1
#
_cell.length_a   1.000
_cell.length_b   1.000
_cell.length_c   1.000
_cell.angle_alpha   90.00
_cell.angle_beta   90.00
_cell.angle_gamma   90.00
#
_symmetry.space_group_name_H-M   'P 1'
#
loop_
_entity.id
_entity.type
_entity.pdbx_description
1 polymer ?
#
loop_
_entity_poly.entity_id
_entity_poly.type
_entity_poly.pdbx_seq_one_letter_code
_entity_poly.pdbx_strand_id
1 'polypeptide(L)'
;SEHDERAEYDAAVRSSWIANELKLVQNAQPAVAKYGGDIGTVLAGADMWMRTLKIGLPISMKHHRDYETLQRADLYKPIDYPKPDGEISFDRLTSVSFSYTNHAEDQPVHLQLGDAELQKASELGVFAGPSTRYCPAGVYEWLEDENTGEMNFQINSQNCVHCKTCDIK
;
A
#
# COMPACT_ATOMS: atom_id res chain seq x y z
N SER A 1 25.42 -10.62 -22.23
CA SER A 1 24.21 -11.12 -22.91
C SER A 1 23.01 -10.74 -22.08
N GLU A 2 22.64 -9.45 -22.08
CA GLU A 2 21.72 -8.88 -21.07
C GLU A 2 20.59 -8.03 -21.67
N HIS A 3 20.44 -8.07 -23.01
CA HIS A 3 19.38 -7.35 -23.73
C HIS A 3 18.92 -8.13 -24.97
N ASP A 4 18.59 -9.42 -24.82
CA ASP A 4 17.62 -10.01 -25.75
C ASP A 4 16.25 -9.48 -25.32
N GLU A 5 15.76 -8.43 -25.97
CA GLU A 5 14.37 -8.00 -25.82
C GLU A 5 13.48 -9.17 -26.22
N ARG A 6 12.91 -9.85 -25.22
CA ARG A 6 11.93 -10.92 -25.45
C ARG A 6 10.58 -10.29 -25.79
N ALA A 7 10.50 -9.58 -26.91
CA ALA A 7 9.23 -9.07 -27.45
C ALA A 7 8.20 -10.20 -27.61
N GLU A 8 8.68 -11.42 -27.88
CA GLU A 8 7.88 -12.64 -27.90
C GLU A 8 7.22 -12.97 -26.54
N TYR A 9 7.83 -12.61 -25.42
CA TYR A 9 7.27 -12.87 -24.08
C TYR A 9 6.01 -12.04 -23.81
N ASP A 10 6.05 -10.72 -24.04
CA ASP A 10 4.86 -9.87 -23.85
C ASP A 10 3.71 -10.31 -24.79
N ALA A 11 4.03 -10.61 -26.05
CA ALA A 11 3.05 -11.14 -27.00
C ALA A 11 2.46 -12.48 -26.55
N ALA A 12 3.29 -13.39 -26.04
CA ALA A 12 2.84 -14.68 -25.50
C ALA A 12 1.92 -14.50 -24.29
N VAL A 13 2.26 -13.61 -23.34
CA VAL A 13 1.41 -13.33 -22.17
C VAL A 13 0.08 -12.71 -22.60
N ARG A 14 0.09 -11.72 -23.50
CA ARG A 14 -1.12 -11.03 -23.98
C ARG A 14 -2.07 -11.91 -24.80
N SER A 15 -1.56 -12.95 -25.43
CA SER A 15 -2.37 -13.94 -26.17
C SER A 15 -2.78 -15.15 -25.32
N SER A 16 -2.27 -15.26 -24.09
CA SER A 16 -2.53 -16.40 -23.20
C SER A 16 -3.88 -16.30 -22.47
N TRP A 17 -4.23 -17.38 -21.78
CA TRP A 17 -5.38 -17.41 -20.86
C TRP A 17 -5.27 -16.37 -19.74
N ILE A 18 -4.06 -15.95 -19.35
CA ILE A 18 -3.84 -14.93 -18.30
C ILE A 18 -4.49 -13.62 -18.72
N ALA A 19 -4.22 -13.17 -19.95
CA ALA A 19 -4.79 -11.94 -20.47
C ALA A 19 -6.32 -12.03 -20.60
N ASN A 20 -6.83 -13.21 -20.99
CA ASN A 20 -8.27 -13.46 -21.06
C ASN A 20 -8.92 -13.37 -19.67
N GLU A 21 -8.33 -14.01 -18.66
CA GLU A 21 -8.84 -14.01 -17.28
C GLU A 21 -8.83 -12.60 -16.68
N LEU A 22 -7.71 -11.87 -16.78
CA LEU A 22 -7.62 -10.49 -16.30
C LEU A 22 -8.65 -9.57 -16.98
N LYS A 23 -8.93 -9.79 -18.28
CA LYS A 23 -9.92 -9.01 -19.02
C LYS A 23 -11.35 -9.25 -18.54
N LEU A 24 -11.67 -10.42 -17.96
CA LEU A 24 -12.97 -10.72 -17.39
C LEU A 24 -13.24 -9.93 -16.11
N VAL A 25 -12.20 -9.57 -15.36
CA VAL A 25 -12.30 -8.90 -14.05
C VAL A 25 -11.78 -7.46 -14.05
N GLN A 26 -11.39 -6.92 -15.21
CA GLN A 26 -10.68 -5.65 -15.33
C GLN A 26 -11.38 -4.44 -14.68
N ASN A 27 -12.70 -4.45 -14.57
CA ASN A 27 -13.47 -3.36 -13.97
C ASN A 27 -13.84 -3.61 -12.50
N ALA A 28 -13.49 -4.76 -11.92
CA ALA A 28 -13.92 -5.12 -10.57
C ALA A 28 -13.40 -4.14 -9.51
N GLN A 29 -12.07 -3.97 -9.41
CA GLN A 29 -11.48 -3.03 -8.46
C GLN A 29 -11.83 -1.56 -8.77
N PRO A 30 -11.77 -1.08 -10.03
CA PRO A 30 -12.17 0.30 -10.35
C PRO A 30 -13.62 0.62 -10.00
N ALA A 31 -14.54 -0.35 -10.15
CA ALA A 31 -15.94 -0.17 -9.78
C ALA A 31 -16.09 0.00 -8.26
N VAL A 32 -15.44 -0.84 -7.46
CA VAL A 32 -15.42 -0.72 -5.99
C VAL A 32 -14.77 0.60 -5.55
N ALA A 33 -13.63 0.97 -6.12
CA ALA A 33 -12.93 2.20 -5.79
C ALA A 33 -13.76 3.46 -6.11
N LYS A 34 -14.53 3.44 -7.21
CA LYS A 34 -15.33 4.59 -7.66
C LYS A 34 -16.69 4.69 -6.98
N TYR A 35 -17.37 3.56 -6.76
CA TYR A 35 -18.76 3.52 -6.29
C TYR A 35 -18.91 3.01 -4.85
N GLY A 36 -17.80 2.74 -4.16
CA GLY A 36 -17.79 2.22 -2.80
C GLY A 36 -17.99 0.70 -2.72
N GLY A 37 -17.84 0.16 -1.51
CA GLY A 37 -17.91 -1.28 -1.23
C GLY A 37 -19.21 -1.93 -1.70
N ASP A 38 -20.36 -1.32 -1.41
CA ASP A 38 -21.65 -1.95 -1.68
C ASP A 38 -22.03 -1.88 -3.17
N ILE A 39 -22.25 -0.66 -3.68
CA ILE A 39 -22.69 -0.44 -5.06
C ILE A 39 -21.62 -0.90 -6.05
N GLY A 40 -20.35 -0.61 -5.75
CA GLY A 40 -19.24 -1.01 -6.61
C GLY A 40 -19.09 -2.52 -6.72
N THR A 41 -19.36 -3.29 -5.67
CA THR A 41 -19.35 -4.76 -5.73
C THR A 41 -20.46 -5.30 -6.62
N VAL A 42 -21.68 -4.74 -6.52
CA VAL A 42 -22.80 -5.14 -7.40
C VAL A 42 -22.47 -4.84 -8.87
N LEU A 43 -21.94 -3.65 -9.15
CA LEU A 43 -21.53 -3.26 -10.50
C LEU A 43 -20.39 -4.12 -11.04
N ALA A 44 -19.39 -4.44 -10.21
CA ALA A 44 -18.30 -5.34 -10.54
C ALA A 44 -18.82 -6.73 -10.92
N GLY A 45 -19.71 -7.29 -10.09
CA GLY A 45 -20.32 -8.60 -10.34
C GLY A 45 -21.13 -8.62 -11.63
N ALA A 46 -21.91 -7.57 -11.90
CA ALA A 46 -22.67 -7.45 -13.13
C ALA A 46 -21.77 -7.39 -14.38
N ASP A 47 -20.70 -6.56 -14.36
CA ASP A 47 -19.71 -6.48 -15.44
C ASP A 47 -19.00 -7.83 -15.67
N MET A 48 -18.59 -8.51 -14.59
CA MET A 48 -17.98 -9.84 -14.66
C MET A 48 -18.93 -10.89 -15.28
N TRP A 49 -20.20 -10.94 -14.86
CA TRP A 49 -21.19 -11.87 -15.42
C TRP A 49 -21.45 -11.59 -16.90
N MET A 50 -21.61 -10.32 -17.28
CA MET A 50 -21.79 -9.94 -18.68
C MET A 50 -20.59 -10.39 -19.53
N ARG A 51 -19.35 -10.16 -19.07
CA ARG A 51 -18.14 -10.62 -19.79
C ARG A 51 -18.04 -12.14 -19.87
N THR A 52 -18.36 -12.84 -18.79
CA THR A 52 -18.37 -14.31 -18.73
C THR A 52 -19.38 -14.89 -19.72
N LEU A 53 -20.57 -14.28 -19.80
CA LEU A 53 -21.61 -14.61 -20.76
C LEU A 53 -21.33 -14.09 -22.18
N LYS A 54 -20.14 -13.50 -22.41
CA LYS A 54 -19.70 -12.92 -23.70
C LYS A 54 -20.62 -11.80 -24.22
N ILE A 55 -21.33 -11.13 -23.31
CA ILE A 55 -22.07 -9.91 -23.59
C ILE A 55 -21.04 -8.78 -23.67
N GLY A 56 -20.79 -8.28 -24.87
CA GLY A 56 -19.74 -7.29 -25.14
C GLY A 56 -20.00 -5.96 -24.44
N LEU A 57 -19.21 -5.67 -23.40
CA LEU A 57 -19.18 -4.35 -22.76
C LEU A 57 -17.96 -3.56 -23.25
N PRO A 58 -18.15 -2.46 -24.01
CA PRO A 58 -17.06 -1.62 -24.49
C PRO A 58 -16.56 -0.65 -23.40
N ILE A 59 -16.58 -1.07 -22.13
CA ILE A 59 -16.25 -0.24 -20.98
C ILE A 59 -14.96 -0.76 -20.36
N SER A 60 -13.95 0.10 -20.29
CA SER A 60 -12.73 -0.12 -19.52
C SER A 60 -12.59 1.02 -18.53
N MET A 61 -12.64 0.71 -17.25
CA MET A 61 -12.44 1.68 -16.18
C MET A 61 -10.94 1.95 -15.97
N LYS A 62 -10.62 3.09 -15.38
CA LYS A 62 -9.24 3.48 -15.03
C LYS A 62 -9.06 3.49 -13.52
N HIS A 63 -7.83 3.25 -13.09
CA HIS A 63 -7.39 3.40 -11.71
C HIS A 63 -6.82 4.81 -11.47
N HIS A 64 -6.66 5.16 -10.19
CA HIS A 64 -5.86 6.29 -9.71
C HIS A 64 -4.66 5.75 -8.94
N ARG A 65 -3.66 6.59 -8.66
CA ARG A 65 -2.48 6.19 -7.89
C ARG A 65 -2.81 6.24 -6.40
N ASP A 66 -2.40 5.22 -5.64
CA ASP A 66 -2.80 5.07 -4.24
C ASP A 66 -2.30 6.22 -3.35
N TYR A 67 -1.09 6.72 -3.58
CA TYR A 67 -0.53 7.86 -2.83
C TYR A 67 -1.34 9.16 -3.01
N GLU A 68 -2.09 9.31 -4.12
CA GLU A 68 -2.90 10.52 -4.40
C GLU A 68 -4.23 10.54 -3.63
N THR A 69 -4.60 9.44 -2.96
CA THR A 69 -5.90 9.30 -2.28
C THR A 69 -5.89 9.79 -0.84
N LEU A 70 -4.72 10.03 -0.26
CA LEU A 70 -4.61 10.47 1.13
C LEU A 70 -5.06 11.93 1.25
N GLN A 71 -5.89 12.20 2.25
CA GLN A 71 -6.38 13.54 2.54
C GLN A 71 -5.72 14.08 3.81
N ARG A 72 -5.73 15.41 3.95
CA ARG A 72 -5.12 16.10 5.10
C ARG A 72 -5.72 15.61 6.41
N ALA A 73 -4.89 15.48 7.43
CA ALA A 73 -5.32 14.92 8.71
C ALA A 73 -6.39 15.78 9.41
N ASP A 74 -6.35 17.10 9.22
CA ASP A 74 -7.30 18.05 9.84
C ASP A 74 -8.73 17.96 9.30
N LEU A 75 -8.94 17.24 8.19
CA LEU A 75 -10.26 16.96 7.63
C LEU A 75 -10.93 15.75 8.29
N TYR A 76 -10.22 15.00 9.14
CA TYR A 76 -10.68 13.74 9.71
C TYR A 76 -10.54 13.71 11.23
N LYS A 77 -11.37 12.88 11.86
CA LYS A 77 -11.21 12.56 13.27
C LYS A 77 -10.26 11.36 13.42
N PRO A 78 -9.31 11.39 14.38
CA PRO A 78 -8.50 10.22 14.69
C PRO A 78 -9.39 9.01 15.02
N ILE A 79 -8.99 7.83 14.53
CA ILE A 79 -9.65 6.56 14.85
C ILE A 79 -9.07 6.05 16.16
N ASP A 80 -9.93 5.79 17.14
CA ASP A 80 -9.54 5.18 18.41
C ASP A 80 -9.58 3.65 18.27
N TYR A 81 -8.40 3.05 18.06
CA TYR A 81 -8.27 1.60 17.95
C TYR A 81 -8.18 0.98 19.35
N PRO A 82 -8.97 -0.08 19.65
CA PRO A 82 -8.83 -0.81 20.89
C PRO A 82 -7.41 -1.33 21.10
N LYS A 83 -6.97 -1.35 22.36
CA LYS A 83 -5.70 -2.00 22.71
C LYS A 83 -5.80 -3.50 22.43
N PRO A 84 -4.69 -4.13 21.99
CA PRO A 84 -4.66 -5.58 21.78
C PRO A 84 -4.91 -6.33 23.10
N ASP A 85 -5.62 -7.45 23.01
CA ASP A 85 -5.98 -8.31 24.16
C ASP A 85 -4.98 -9.44 24.43
N GLY A 86 -4.11 -9.74 23.48
CA GLY A 86 -3.12 -10.82 23.58
C GLY A 86 -3.67 -12.22 23.29
N GLU A 87 -4.94 -12.35 22.88
CA GLU A 87 -5.59 -13.63 22.56
C GLU A 87 -6.02 -13.70 21.09
N ILE A 88 -6.80 -12.71 20.63
CA ILE A 88 -7.25 -12.58 19.25
C ILE A 88 -6.63 -11.37 18.55
N SER A 89 -6.10 -10.41 19.32
CA SER A 89 -5.45 -9.20 18.83
C SER A 89 -4.12 -8.98 19.55
N PHE A 90 -3.09 -8.59 18.81
CA PHE A 90 -1.72 -8.51 19.31
C PHE A 90 -1.11 -7.17 18.95
N ASP A 91 -0.12 -6.73 19.73
CA ASP A 91 0.66 -5.56 19.34
C ASP A 91 1.54 -5.87 18.11
N ARG A 92 1.96 -4.79 17.44
CA ARG A 92 2.72 -4.86 16.21
C ARG A 92 4.09 -5.51 16.42
N LEU A 93 4.78 -5.27 17.53
CA LEU A 93 6.14 -5.80 17.76
C LEU A 93 6.09 -7.32 18.01
N THR A 94 5.11 -7.78 18.78
CA THR A 94 4.84 -9.22 18.93
C THR A 94 4.59 -9.86 17.56
N SER A 95 3.78 -9.23 16.71
CA SER A 95 3.50 -9.73 15.35
C SER A 95 4.77 -9.79 14.47
N VAL A 96 5.63 -8.77 14.55
CA VAL A 96 6.92 -8.73 13.83
C VAL A 96 7.84 -9.87 14.30
N SER A 97 7.89 -10.13 15.61
CA SER A 97 8.74 -11.21 16.15
C SER A 97 8.37 -12.59 15.58
N PHE A 98 7.09 -12.84 15.31
CA PHE A 98 6.63 -14.10 14.71
C PHE A 98 6.88 -14.20 13.20
N SER A 99 7.21 -13.09 12.53
CA SER A 99 7.64 -13.14 11.14
C SER A 99 9.06 -13.69 10.97
N TYR A 100 9.85 -13.73 12.06
CA TYR A 100 11.28 -14.03 12.05
C TYR A 100 12.09 -13.13 11.10
N THR A 101 11.54 -11.97 10.71
CA THR A 101 12.30 -10.98 9.96
C THR A 101 13.41 -10.41 10.83
N ASN A 102 14.61 -10.33 10.27
CA ASN A 102 15.74 -9.71 10.91
C ASN A 102 16.74 -9.30 9.84
N HIS A 103 17.50 -8.24 10.11
CA HIS A 103 18.67 -7.93 9.32
C HIS A 103 19.89 -7.69 10.23
N ALA A 104 21.06 -7.44 9.64
CA ALA A 104 22.25 -7.11 10.41
C ALA A 104 22.23 -5.62 10.79
N GLU A 105 22.59 -5.27 12.02
CA GLU A 105 22.57 -3.89 12.53
C GLU A 105 23.47 -2.93 11.74
N ASP A 106 24.56 -3.45 11.17
CA ASP A 106 25.57 -2.71 10.43
C ASP A 106 25.30 -2.62 8.93
N GLN A 107 24.20 -3.21 8.44
CA GLN A 107 23.85 -3.09 7.03
C GLN A 107 23.36 -1.65 6.71
N PRO A 108 23.59 -1.14 5.49
CA PRO A 108 23.00 0.10 5.04
C PRO A 108 21.46 0.06 5.08
N VAL A 109 20.84 1.16 5.50
CA VAL A 109 19.38 1.32 5.49
C VAL A 109 18.87 1.26 4.05
N HIS A 110 18.09 0.23 3.72
CA HIS A 110 17.53 -0.01 2.39
C HIS A 110 16.27 0.82 2.09
N LEU A 111 15.77 1.57 3.07
CA LEU A 111 14.63 2.49 2.95
C LEU A 111 15.16 3.92 2.93
N GLN A 112 15.33 4.47 1.74
CA GLN A 112 15.97 5.77 1.54
C GLN A 112 14.91 6.87 1.36
N LEU A 113 15.10 7.98 2.06
CA LEU A 113 14.31 9.18 1.84
C LEU A 113 14.88 9.97 0.68
N GLY A 114 14.02 10.42 -0.23
CA GLY A 114 14.41 11.37 -1.27
C GLY A 114 14.59 12.79 -0.74
N ASP A 115 13.77 13.20 0.25
CA ASP A 115 13.78 14.54 0.84
C ASP A 115 13.30 14.48 2.31
N ALA A 116 14.20 14.79 3.24
CA ALA A 116 13.92 14.77 4.68
C ALA A 116 13.05 15.95 5.14
N GLU A 117 13.15 17.11 4.47
CA GLU A 117 12.34 18.27 4.78
C GLU A 117 10.90 18.05 4.33
N LEU A 118 10.70 17.44 3.15
CA LEU A 118 9.37 17.06 2.69
C LEU A 118 8.72 16.01 3.62
N GLN A 119 9.51 15.06 4.12
CA GLN A 119 9.05 14.06 5.10
C GLN A 119 8.48 14.76 6.35
N LYS A 120 9.17 15.78 6.86
CA LYS A 120 8.69 16.53 8.03
C LYS A 120 7.53 17.48 7.71
N ALA A 121 7.67 18.30 6.68
CA ALA A 121 6.70 19.35 6.36
C ALA A 121 5.37 18.79 5.82
N SER A 122 5.41 17.68 5.07
CA SER A 122 4.22 17.10 4.43
C SER A 122 3.73 15.84 5.16
N GLU A 123 4.55 14.78 5.26
CA GLU A 123 4.11 13.50 5.81
C GLU A 123 3.68 13.65 7.28
N LEU A 124 4.48 14.32 8.10
CA LEU A 124 4.09 14.68 9.46
C LEU A 124 3.16 15.89 9.49
N GLY A 125 3.58 17.03 8.94
CA GLY A 125 2.89 18.31 9.12
C GLY A 125 1.47 18.38 8.54
N VAL A 126 1.22 17.73 7.40
CA VAL A 126 -0.07 17.79 6.70
C VAL A 126 -0.90 16.52 6.91
N PHE A 127 -0.24 15.36 6.93
CA PHE A 127 -0.89 14.05 6.97
C PHE A 127 -0.79 13.34 8.33
N ALA A 128 -0.19 13.97 9.33
CA ALA A 128 -0.05 13.47 10.70
C ALA A 128 0.70 12.14 10.81
N GLY A 129 1.72 11.92 9.97
CA GLY A 129 2.63 10.78 10.08
C GLY A 129 2.03 9.44 9.65
N PRO A 130 1.43 9.29 8.46
CA PRO A 130 0.78 8.04 8.04
C PRO A 130 1.71 6.82 8.02
N SER A 131 3.02 7.00 7.83
CA SER A 131 4.02 5.93 7.83
C SER A 131 4.06 5.13 9.13
N THR A 132 3.75 5.78 10.25
CA THR A 132 3.65 5.15 11.57
C THR A 132 2.44 4.19 11.68
N ARG A 133 1.49 4.26 10.74
CA ARG A 133 0.23 3.50 10.75
C ARG A 133 0.13 2.51 9.59
N TYR A 134 0.44 2.91 8.36
CA TYR A 134 0.38 1.98 7.22
C TYR A 134 1.51 0.95 7.24
N CYS A 135 2.62 1.23 7.92
CA CYS A 135 3.73 0.29 8.00
C CYS A 135 3.32 -0.89 8.89
N PRO A 136 3.27 -2.11 8.33
CA PRO A 136 2.82 -3.27 9.11
C PRO A 136 3.84 -3.71 10.17
N ALA A 137 5.06 -3.16 10.15
CA ALA A 137 6.17 -3.63 10.96
C ALA A 137 6.79 -2.60 11.90
N GLY A 138 6.22 -1.39 12.00
CA GLY A 138 6.73 -0.37 12.92
C GLY A 138 8.15 0.08 12.57
N VAL A 139 8.44 0.18 11.27
CA VAL A 139 9.75 0.64 10.78
C VAL A 139 9.91 2.14 10.98
N TYR A 140 8.83 2.92 10.90
CA TYR A 140 8.88 4.38 10.92
C TYR A 140 8.30 4.93 12.22
N GLU A 141 9.06 5.82 12.85
CA GLU A 141 8.68 6.49 14.08
C GLU A 141 9.03 7.98 13.99
N TRP A 142 8.19 8.81 14.59
CA TRP A 142 8.47 10.22 14.81
C TRP A 142 8.73 10.40 16.30
N LEU A 143 9.95 10.78 16.64
CA LEU A 143 10.40 10.97 18.02
C LEU A 143 10.57 12.46 18.30
N GLU A 144 10.10 12.90 19.46
CA GLU A 144 10.30 14.28 19.93
C GLU A 144 11.63 14.37 20.69
N ASP A 145 12.49 15.30 20.29
CA ASP A 145 13.71 15.62 21.04
C ASP A 145 13.35 16.27 22.38
N GLU A 146 13.78 15.68 23.49
CA GLU A 146 13.43 16.13 24.84
C GLU A 146 13.95 17.54 25.19
N ASN A 147 15.01 18.00 24.53
CA ASN A 147 15.62 19.31 24.80
C ASN A 147 15.05 20.41 23.90
N THR A 148 14.77 20.10 22.63
CA THR A 148 14.36 21.08 21.63
C THR A 148 12.86 21.04 21.30
N GLY A 149 12.17 19.94 21.63
CA GLY A 149 10.80 19.66 21.18
C GLY A 149 10.71 19.36 19.68
N GLU A 150 11.86 19.14 19.01
CA GLU A 150 11.91 18.93 17.58
C GLU A 150 11.56 17.49 17.22
N MET A 151 10.67 17.32 16.23
CA MET A 151 10.32 16.00 15.71
C MET A 151 11.39 15.47 14.75
N ASN A 152 11.93 14.29 15.07
CA ASN A 152 12.92 13.54 14.31
C ASN A 152 12.32 12.26 13.73
N PHE A 153 12.64 11.97 12.47
CA PHE A 153 12.17 10.76 11.80
C PHE A 153 13.17 9.63 11.96
N GLN A 154 12.76 8.53 12.60
CA GLN A 154 13.58 7.35 12.82
C GLN A 154 13.12 6.17 11.94
N ILE A 155 14.09 5.50 11.31
CA ILE A 155 13.88 4.33 10.45
C ILE A 155 14.51 3.10 11.10
N ASN A 156 13.69 2.29 11.76
CA ASN A 156 14.04 0.99 12.34
C ASN A 156 14.05 -0.11 11.27
N SER A 157 14.96 0.01 10.30
CA SER A 157 14.97 -0.83 9.08
C SER A 157 15.12 -2.34 9.33
N GLN A 158 15.62 -2.72 10.52
CA GLN A 158 15.72 -4.11 10.96
C GLN A 158 14.37 -4.84 10.93
N ASN A 159 13.29 -4.12 11.25
CA ASN A 159 11.93 -4.66 11.30
C ASN A 159 11.29 -4.83 9.92
N CYS A 160 11.92 -4.36 8.84
CA CYS A 160 11.27 -4.34 7.52
C CYS A 160 10.89 -5.76 7.05
N VAL A 161 9.63 -5.94 6.65
CA VAL A 161 9.10 -7.21 6.11
C VAL A 161 8.98 -7.20 4.58
N HIS A 162 9.57 -6.20 3.92
CA HIS A 162 9.66 -6.06 2.46
C HIS A 162 8.30 -6.02 1.73
N CYS A 163 7.24 -5.61 2.43
CA CYS A 163 5.88 -5.49 1.87
C CYS A 163 5.73 -4.45 0.74
N LYS A 164 6.66 -3.50 0.63
CA LYS A 164 6.65 -2.36 -0.30
C LYS A 164 5.54 -1.32 -0.11
N THR A 165 4.71 -1.42 0.93
CA THR A 165 3.64 -0.44 1.20
C THR A 165 4.14 0.99 1.28
N CYS A 166 5.27 1.24 1.95
CA CYS A 166 5.88 2.57 2.09
C CYS A 166 6.46 3.17 0.82
N ASP A 167 6.71 2.34 -0.21
CA ASP A 167 7.12 2.80 -1.54
C ASP A 167 5.89 3.15 -2.41
N ILE A 168 4.73 2.58 -2.07
CA ILE A 168 3.47 2.72 -2.82
C ILE A 168 2.58 3.83 -2.24
N LYS A 169 2.59 4.02 -0.92
CA LYS A 169 1.64 4.87 -0.18
C LYS A 169 2.30 6.08 0.48
#